data_AF-A0A3C1DDJ3-F1
#
_entry.id   AF-A0A3C1DDJ3-F1
#
_cell.length_a   1.000
_cell.length_b   1.000
_cell.length_c   1.000
_cell.angle_alpha   90.00
_cell.angle_beta   90.00
_cell.angle_gamma   90.00
#
_symmetry.space_group_name_H-M   'P 1'
#
loop_
_entity.id
_entity.type
_entity.pdbx_description
1 polymer ?
#
loop_
_entity_poly.entity_id
_entity_poly.type
_entity_poly.pdbx_seq_one_letter_code
_entity_poly.pdbx_strand_id
1 'polypeptide(L)'
;MFSSDIVTSFRDRETEIRMAPLTFGEFRRFKKGEKPEDWNEYLAYGGVPIATLKSARADREAYLSILFEKAYKADVVERQGIENEYALDMLINVLASSVDSLTNPTKLSNALNSKAHASTTDTTMKKHLDALEDAFLFSKAQRWGVKGKRYFNYPLK
;
A
#
# COMPACT_ATOMS: atom_id res chain seq x y z
N MET A 1 -13.52 2.55 5.83
CA MET A 1 -13.64 1.60 6.95
C MET A 1 -12.46 0.65 6.87
N PHE A 2 -11.54 0.71 7.84
CA PHE A 2 -10.36 -0.17 7.87
C PHE A 2 -10.67 -1.52 8.50
N SER A 3 -9.80 -2.51 8.28
CA SER A 3 -9.98 -3.87 8.82
C SER A 3 -10.16 -3.88 10.34
N SER A 4 -9.45 -3.01 11.06
CA SER A 4 -9.49 -2.90 12.53
C SER A 4 -10.79 -2.27 13.06
N ASP A 5 -11.36 -1.31 12.33
CA ASP A 5 -12.59 -0.63 12.74
C ASP A 5 -13.84 -1.45 12.51
N ILE A 6 -13.84 -2.26 11.44
CA ILE A 6 -14.94 -3.19 11.14
C ILE A 6 -15.07 -4.15 12.33
N VAL A 7 -13.97 -4.83 12.68
CA VAL A 7 -13.88 -5.73 13.85
C VAL A 7 -14.36 -5.07 15.14
N THR A 8 -13.96 -3.82 15.37
CA THR A 8 -14.30 -3.09 16.60
C THR A 8 -15.78 -2.67 16.63
N SER A 9 -16.37 -2.32 15.48
CA SER A 9 -17.74 -1.80 15.38
C SER A 9 -18.80 -2.87 15.64
N PHE A 10 -18.56 -4.10 15.20
CA PHE A 10 -19.51 -5.20 15.35
C PHE A 10 -19.20 -6.14 16.52
N ARG A 11 -18.11 -5.87 17.28
CA ARG A 11 -17.74 -6.60 18.51
C ARG A 11 -17.78 -8.11 18.31
N ASP A 12 -17.10 -8.59 17.27
CA ASP A 12 -16.93 -10.02 16.98
C ASP A 12 -18.21 -10.76 16.54
N ARG A 13 -19.25 -10.03 16.11
CA ARG A 13 -20.53 -10.59 15.62
C ARG A 13 -20.64 -10.64 14.10
N GLU A 14 -19.52 -10.58 13.40
CA GLU A 14 -19.48 -10.48 11.94
C GLU A 14 -18.57 -11.52 11.32
N THR A 15 -18.61 -11.61 10.00
CA THR A 15 -17.66 -12.39 9.21
C THR A 15 -16.98 -11.46 8.24
N GLU A 16 -15.66 -11.28 8.40
CA GLU A 16 -14.85 -10.47 7.50
C GLU A 16 -14.56 -11.25 6.21
N ILE A 17 -14.94 -10.69 5.05
CA ILE A 17 -14.50 -11.19 3.74
C ILE A 17 -13.54 -10.17 3.15
N ARG A 18 -12.26 -10.52 3.11
CA ARG A 18 -11.23 -9.69 2.47
C ARG A 18 -11.26 -9.89 0.97
N MET A 19 -11.60 -8.83 0.24
CA MET A 19 -11.57 -8.82 -1.22
C MET A 19 -10.28 -8.16 -1.71
N ALA A 20 -9.48 -8.92 -2.46
CA ALA A 20 -8.34 -8.39 -3.19
C ALA A 20 -8.78 -7.86 -4.57
N PRO A 21 -7.96 -7.01 -5.23
CA PRO A 21 -8.11 -6.74 -6.65
C PRO A 21 -8.09 -8.03 -7.47
N LEU A 22 -8.55 -7.95 -8.72
CA LEU A 22 -8.54 -9.08 -9.63
C LEU A 22 -7.13 -9.65 -9.75
N THR A 23 -7.01 -10.97 -9.61
CA THR A 23 -5.78 -11.67 -9.99
C THR A 23 -5.55 -11.54 -11.49
N PHE A 24 -4.31 -11.75 -11.96
CA PHE A 24 -4.03 -11.74 -13.39
C PHE A 24 -4.89 -12.75 -14.17
N GLY A 25 -5.17 -13.91 -13.57
CA GLY A 25 -6.07 -14.90 -14.17
C GLY A 25 -7.49 -14.39 -14.35
N GLU A 26 -8.04 -13.68 -13.36
CA GLU A 26 -9.35 -13.04 -13.44
C GLU A 26 -9.38 -11.86 -14.41
N PHE A 27 -8.34 -11.03 -14.38
CA PHE A 27 -8.13 -9.93 -15.33
C PHE A 27 -8.17 -10.43 -16.78
N ARG A 28 -7.42 -11.50 -17.08
CA ARG A 28 -7.37 -12.10 -18.41
C ARG A 28 -8.72 -12.68 -18.84
N ARG A 29 -9.40 -13.40 -17.93
CA ARG A 29 -10.77 -13.90 -18.18
C ARG A 29 -11.73 -12.78 -18.52
N PHE A 30 -11.62 -11.65 -17.82
CA PHE A 30 -12.45 -10.48 -18.04
C PHE A 30 -12.17 -9.82 -19.40
N LYS A 31 -10.89 -9.67 -19.76
CA LYS A 31 -10.44 -9.08 -21.04
C LYS A 31 -10.68 -9.97 -22.26
N LYS A 32 -10.97 -11.26 -22.06
CA LYS A 32 -11.07 -12.29 -23.13
C LYS A 32 -9.81 -12.33 -24.00
N GLY A 33 -8.65 -11.99 -23.43
CA GLY A 33 -7.39 -11.87 -24.13
C GLY A 33 -6.49 -13.09 -23.94
N GLU A 34 -5.69 -13.39 -24.96
CA GLU A 34 -4.57 -14.35 -24.90
C GLU A 34 -3.23 -13.65 -25.20
N LYS A 35 -3.22 -12.33 -25.09
CA LYS A 35 -2.16 -11.48 -25.62
C LYS A 35 -1.08 -11.27 -24.57
N PRO A 36 0.22 -11.38 -24.92
CA PRO A 36 1.31 -11.02 -24.02
C PRO A 36 1.20 -9.58 -23.49
N GLU A 37 0.59 -8.68 -24.27
CA GLU A 37 0.36 -7.28 -23.90
C GLU A 37 -0.54 -7.14 -22.65
N ASP A 38 -1.43 -8.10 -22.40
CA ASP A 38 -2.33 -8.08 -21.23
C ASP A 38 -1.54 -8.16 -19.92
N TRP A 39 -0.38 -8.85 -19.93
CA TRP A 39 0.49 -8.93 -18.77
C TRP A 39 1.15 -7.58 -18.45
N ASN A 40 1.64 -6.88 -19.48
CA ASN A 40 2.21 -5.55 -19.32
C ASN A 40 1.17 -4.54 -18.83
N GLU A 41 -0.07 -4.64 -19.34
CA GLU A 41 -1.19 -3.83 -18.88
C GLU A 41 -1.53 -4.11 -17.40
N TYR A 42 -1.58 -5.38 -17.00
CA TYR A 42 -1.82 -5.77 -15.62
C TYR A 42 -0.69 -5.30 -14.68
N LEU A 43 0.57 -5.40 -15.09
CA LEU A 43 1.70 -4.89 -14.30
C LEU A 43 1.68 -3.37 -14.16
N ALA A 44 1.22 -2.65 -15.18
CA ALA A 44 1.19 -1.18 -15.16
C ALA A 44 0.00 -0.63 -14.36
N TYR A 45 -1.16 -1.27 -14.41
CA TYR A 45 -2.41 -0.72 -13.86
C TYR A 45 -3.05 -1.55 -12.74
N GLY A 46 -2.54 -2.76 -12.50
CA GLY A 46 -3.07 -3.69 -11.52
C GLY A 46 -4.43 -4.28 -11.89
N GLY A 47 -5.07 -4.88 -10.89
CA GLY A 47 -6.33 -5.62 -11.03
C GLY A 47 -7.58 -4.87 -10.54
N VAL A 48 -7.54 -3.54 -10.37
CA VAL A 48 -8.69 -2.79 -9.82
C VAL A 48 -9.88 -2.85 -10.78
N PRO A 49 -11.03 -3.45 -10.41
CA PRO A 49 -12.10 -3.78 -11.37
C PRO A 49 -12.56 -2.60 -12.24
N ILE A 50 -12.80 -1.43 -11.65
CA ILE A 50 -13.26 -0.24 -12.39
C ILE A 50 -12.17 0.29 -13.33
N ALA A 51 -10.90 0.18 -12.94
CA ALA A 51 -9.78 0.54 -13.81
C ALA A 51 -9.70 -0.41 -15.03
N THR A 52 -9.96 -1.72 -14.82
CA THR A 52 -9.95 -2.72 -15.89
C THR A 52 -11.08 -2.57 -16.90
N LEU A 53 -12.21 -1.99 -16.48
CA LEU A 53 -13.38 -1.70 -17.31
C LEU A 53 -13.16 -0.51 -18.26
N LYS A 54 -12.20 0.37 -17.95
CA LYS A 54 -11.90 1.55 -18.76
C LYS A 54 -11.11 1.15 -20.01
N SER A 55 -11.61 1.58 -21.17
CA SER A 55 -11.01 1.30 -22.48
C SER A 55 -9.84 2.22 -22.80
N ALA A 56 -9.97 3.51 -22.51
CA ALA A 56 -8.91 4.49 -22.72
C ALA A 56 -7.89 4.48 -21.59
N ARG A 57 -6.61 4.51 -21.96
CA ARG A 57 -5.47 4.62 -21.02
C ARG A 57 -5.60 5.83 -20.10
N ALA A 58 -5.90 7.00 -20.66
CA ALA A 58 -6.02 8.26 -19.91
C ALA A 58 -7.10 8.18 -18.83
N ASP A 59 -8.27 7.61 -19.15
CA ASP A 59 -9.37 7.47 -18.19
C ASP A 59 -9.00 6.55 -17.03
N ARG A 60 -8.20 5.52 -17.31
CA ARG A 60 -7.71 4.58 -16.32
C ARG A 60 -6.72 5.21 -15.37
N GLU A 61 -5.72 5.91 -15.92
CA GLU A 61 -4.72 6.64 -15.15
C GLU A 61 -5.40 7.69 -14.27
N ALA A 62 -6.31 8.50 -14.83
CA ALA A 62 -7.07 9.48 -14.07
C ALA A 62 -7.88 8.84 -12.93
N TYR A 63 -8.52 7.70 -13.18
CA TYR A 63 -9.27 6.99 -12.15
C TYR A 63 -8.38 6.45 -11.03
N LEU A 64 -7.25 5.83 -11.37
CA LEU A 64 -6.30 5.32 -10.37
C LEU A 64 -5.70 6.46 -9.55
N SER A 65 -5.36 7.59 -10.16
CA SER A 65 -4.89 8.78 -9.46
C SER A 65 -5.93 9.32 -8.49
N ILE A 66 -7.20 9.45 -8.92
CA ILE A 66 -8.29 9.89 -8.05
C ILE A 66 -8.53 8.91 -6.90
N LEU A 67 -8.48 7.60 -7.20
CA LEU A 67 -8.65 6.56 -6.18
C LEU A 67 -7.53 6.63 -5.14
N PHE A 68 -6.29 6.77 -5.59
CA PHE A 68 -5.13 6.93 -4.73
C PHE A 68 -5.23 8.21 -3.89
N GLU A 69 -5.54 9.37 -4.49
CA GLU A 69 -5.66 10.63 -3.75
C GLU A 69 -6.76 10.56 -2.68
N LYS A 70 -7.89 9.92 -2.98
CA LYS A 70 -8.98 9.76 -2.01
C LYS A 70 -8.56 8.86 -0.84
N ALA A 71 -8.00 7.69 -1.14
CA ALA A 71 -7.51 6.79 -0.10
C ALA A 71 -6.39 7.47 0.72
N TYR A 72 -5.45 8.14 0.06
CA TYR A 72 -4.36 8.84 0.71
C TYR A 72 -4.84 9.98 1.62
N LYS A 73 -5.61 10.93 1.10
CA LYS A 73 -6.04 12.11 1.87
C LYS A 73 -7.03 11.74 2.97
N ALA A 74 -8.11 11.03 2.62
CA ALA A 74 -9.17 10.75 3.58
C ALA A 74 -8.77 9.68 4.59
N ASP A 75 -8.14 8.60 4.11
CA ASP A 75 -7.89 7.44 4.96
C ASP A 75 -6.55 7.53 5.71
N VAL A 76 -5.52 8.18 5.14
CA VAL A 76 -4.19 8.28 5.76
C VAL A 76 -3.98 9.63 6.46
N VAL A 77 -4.13 10.75 5.76
CA VAL A 77 -3.80 12.09 6.32
C VAL A 77 -4.84 12.55 7.34
N GLU A 78 -6.10 12.66 6.93
CA GLU A 78 -7.19 13.23 7.75
C GLU A 78 -7.50 12.35 8.96
N ARG A 79 -7.57 11.03 8.75
CA ARG A 79 -8.07 10.09 9.78
C ARG A 79 -7.04 9.71 10.83
N GLN A 80 -5.76 9.61 10.47
CA GLN A 80 -4.68 9.31 11.42
C GLN A 80 -4.05 10.58 12.02
N GLY A 81 -4.51 11.77 11.60
CA GLY A 81 -4.03 13.05 12.11
C GLY A 81 -2.54 13.27 11.83
N ILE A 82 -2.10 13.00 10.60
CA ILE A 82 -0.69 13.10 10.25
C ILE A 82 -0.30 14.58 10.14
N GLU A 83 0.59 15.02 11.04
CA GLU A 83 1.08 16.40 11.07
C GLU A 83 2.19 16.68 10.03
N ASN A 84 3.00 15.66 9.71
CA ASN A 84 4.15 15.80 8.81
C ASN A 84 3.88 15.07 7.48
N GLU A 85 2.99 15.66 6.68
CA GLU A 85 2.65 15.15 5.34
C GLU A 85 3.87 15.05 4.42
N TYR A 86 4.83 15.96 4.55
CA TYR A 86 6.06 15.94 3.75
C TYR A 86 6.88 14.65 3.96
N ALA A 87 7.04 14.22 5.22
CA ALA A 87 7.74 12.98 5.52
C ALA A 87 6.97 11.75 5.01
N LEU A 88 5.64 11.80 5.03
CA LEU A 88 4.77 10.74 4.51
C LEU A 88 4.85 10.63 2.98
N ASP A 89 4.78 11.74 2.24
CA ASP A 89 4.91 11.77 0.78
C ASP A 89 6.26 11.19 0.34
N MET A 90 7.34 11.59 1.03
CA MET A 90 8.67 11.07 0.75
C MET A 90 8.78 9.58 1.05
N LEU A 91 8.15 9.11 2.13
CA LEU A 91 8.09 7.69 2.46
C LEU A 91 7.37 6.91 1.36
N ILE A 92 6.21 7.37 0.87
CA ILE A 92 5.46 6.73 -0.20
C ILE A 92 6.31 6.63 -1.47
N ASN A 93 6.98 7.71 -1.86
CA ASN A 93 7.86 7.71 -3.04
C ASN A 93 9.01 6.70 -2.90
N VAL A 94 9.61 6.59 -1.72
CA VAL A 94 10.65 5.58 -1.44
C VAL A 94 10.08 4.17 -1.55
N LEU A 95 8.94 3.88 -0.91
CA LEU A 95 8.33 2.55 -0.93
C LEU A 95 7.88 2.16 -2.35
N ALA A 96 7.25 3.07 -3.09
CA ALA A 96 6.79 2.85 -4.45
C ALA A 96 7.95 2.62 -5.43
N SER A 97 9.11 3.25 -5.21
CA SER A 97 10.32 3.01 -6.02
C SER A 97 11.06 1.72 -5.67
N SER A 98 10.72 1.08 -4.54
CA SER A 98 11.49 -0.06 -4.01
C SER A 98 10.60 -1.16 -3.42
N VAL A 99 9.69 -1.66 -4.26
CA VAL A 99 8.60 -2.63 -3.96
C VAL A 99 9.06 -3.97 -3.34
N ASP A 100 10.35 -4.31 -3.35
CA ASP A 100 10.87 -5.55 -2.72
C ASP A 100 12.05 -5.30 -1.74
N SER A 101 12.21 -4.04 -1.30
CA SER A 101 13.29 -3.66 -0.41
C SER A 101 12.94 -3.93 1.06
N LEU A 102 13.97 -4.17 1.87
CA LEU A 102 13.80 -4.33 3.31
C LEU A 102 13.59 -2.96 3.95
N THR A 103 12.43 -2.78 4.58
CA THR A 103 12.05 -1.54 5.24
C THR A 103 12.39 -1.63 6.73
N ASN A 104 13.07 -0.60 7.25
CA ASN A 104 13.36 -0.45 8.67
C ASN A 104 13.04 1.00 9.06
N PRO A 105 12.08 1.24 9.98
CA PRO A 105 11.66 2.58 10.37
C PRO A 105 12.82 3.50 10.76
N THR A 106 13.80 2.99 11.50
CA THR A 106 15.00 3.75 11.92
C THR A 106 15.90 4.11 10.74
N LYS A 107 16.07 3.20 9.77
CA LYS A 107 16.86 3.51 8.56
C LYS A 107 16.13 4.54 7.69
N LEU A 108 14.82 4.42 7.57
CA LEU A 108 13.98 5.34 6.81
C LEU A 108 14.00 6.74 7.43
N SER A 109 13.82 6.87 8.75
CA SER A 109 13.87 8.16 9.44
C SER A 109 15.24 8.83 9.26
N ASN A 110 16.33 8.07 9.41
CA ASN A 110 17.69 8.60 9.23
C ASN A 110 17.95 9.03 7.78
N ALA A 111 17.49 8.26 6.80
CA ALA A 111 17.63 8.59 5.38
C ALA A 111 16.83 9.85 5.01
N LEU A 112 15.59 9.96 5.49
CA LEU A 112 14.74 11.15 5.26
C LEU A 112 15.31 12.39 5.95
N ASN A 113 15.81 12.28 7.18
CA ASN A 113 16.41 13.41 7.87
C ASN A 113 17.72 13.88 7.21
N SER A 114 18.54 12.94 6.75
CA SER A 114 19.83 13.27 6.12
C SER A 114 19.71 13.81 4.71
N LYS A 115 18.78 13.29 3.90
CA LYS A 115 18.65 13.66 2.48
C LYS A 115 17.55 14.67 2.19
N ALA A 116 16.46 14.62 2.94
CA ALA A 116 15.25 15.40 2.70
C ALA A 116 14.94 16.39 3.83
N HIS A 117 15.75 16.41 4.91
CA HIS A 117 15.55 17.28 6.07
C HIS A 117 14.12 17.22 6.66
N ALA A 118 13.49 16.04 6.60
CA ALA A 118 12.09 15.86 6.96
C ALA A 118 11.78 15.96 8.47
N SER A 119 12.80 16.05 9.32
CA SER A 119 12.70 16.15 10.79
C SER A 119 11.73 15.15 11.43
N THR A 120 11.92 13.87 11.14
CA THR A 120 11.06 12.77 11.61
C THR A 120 11.80 11.80 12.53
N THR A 121 11.05 11.00 13.29
CA THR A 121 11.59 9.95 14.18
C THR A 121 11.25 8.56 13.64
N ASP A 122 11.92 7.54 14.17
CA ASP A 122 11.59 6.15 13.89
C ASP A 122 10.15 5.79 14.34
N THR A 123 9.70 6.36 15.45
CA THR A 123 8.31 6.21 15.95
C THR A 123 7.29 6.81 14.99
N THR A 124 7.54 8.00 14.46
CA THR A 124 6.67 8.63 13.45
C THR A 124 6.69 7.85 12.13
N MET A 125 7.86 7.37 11.69
CA MET A 125 7.96 6.51 10.52
C MET A 125 7.19 5.21 10.66
N LYS A 126 7.23 4.59 11.84
CA LYS A 126 6.44 3.39 12.12
C LYS A 126 4.94 3.71 12.04
N LYS A 127 4.48 4.81 12.64
CA LYS A 127 3.07 5.24 12.55
C LYS A 127 2.63 5.45 11.10
N HIS A 128 3.47 6.06 10.26
CA HIS A 128 3.17 6.24 8.84
C HIS A 128 3.09 4.89 8.10
N LEU A 129 4.01 3.97 8.35
CA LEU A 129 3.96 2.62 7.78
C LEU A 129 2.70 1.87 8.21
N ASP A 130 2.37 1.91 9.50
CA ASP A 130 1.16 1.26 10.05
C ASP A 130 -0.11 1.89 9.43
N ALA A 131 -0.16 3.22 9.27
CA ALA A 131 -1.28 3.91 8.62
C ALA A 131 -1.44 3.55 7.14
N LEU A 132 -0.32 3.40 6.41
CA LEU A 132 -0.31 2.96 5.01
C LEU A 132 -0.74 1.50 4.85
N GLU A 133 -0.41 0.64 5.81
CA GLU A 133 -0.84 -0.77 5.86
C GLU A 133 -2.33 -0.88 6.18
N ASP A 134 -2.81 -0.14 7.18
CA ASP A 134 -4.23 -0.08 7.54
C ASP A 134 -5.09 0.45 6.38
N ALA A 135 -4.54 1.37 5.59
CA ALA A 135 -5.18 1.91 4.39
C ALA A 135 -5.14 1.01 3.17
N PHE A 136 -4.60 -0.21 3.29
CA PHE A 136 -4.44 -1.16 2.20
C PHE A 136 -3.64 -0.61 1.00
N LEU A 137 -2.87 0.47 1.21
CA LEU A 137 -1.99 1.06 0.19
C LEU A 137 -0.71 0.24 0.06
N PHE A 138 -0.23 -0.30 1.18
CA PHE A 138 0.92 -1.19 1.24
C PHE A 138 0.57 -2.45 2.05
N SER A 139 1.24 -3.54 1.73
CA SER A 139 1.12 -4.79 2.48
C SER A 139 2.48 -5.22 2.98
N LYS A 140 2.58 -5.53 4.27
CA LYS A 140 3.80 -6.07 4.86
C LYS A 140 3.99 -7.54 4.48
N ALA A 141 5.18 -7.86 3.98
CA ALA A 141 5.62 -9.21 3.69
C ALA A 141 6.59 -9.71 4.76
N GLN A 142 6.15 -10.72 5.52
CA GLN A 142 7.01 -11.39 6.49
C GLN A 142 7.90 -12.43 5.81
N ARG A 143 9.18 -12.45 6.18
CA ARG A 143 10.12 -13.43 5.63
C ARG A 143 9.77 -14.84 6.11
N TRP A 144 9.51 -15.72 5.16
CA TRP A 144 9.25 -17.14 5.43
C TRP A 144 10.49 -17.85 5.96
N GLY A 145 10.29 -18.81 6.88
CA GLY A 145 11.36 -19.69 7.39
C GLY A 145 12.25 -19.11 8.50
N VAL A 146 11.94 -17.91 9.00
CA VAL A 146 12.58 -17.37 10.20
C VAL A 146 11.99 -18.08 11.43
N LYS A 147 12.82 -18.42 12.42
CA LYS A 147 12.38 -19.13 13.63
C LYS A 147 12.91 -18.49 14.90
N GLY A 148 12.05 -18.35 15.91
CA GLY A 148 12.39 -17.88 17.25
C GLY A 148 12.97 -16.46 17.27
N LYS A 149 13.94 -16.21 18.15
CA LYS A 149 14.55 -14.88 18.36
C LYS A 149 15.18 -14.27 17.09
N ARG A 150 15.37 -15.06 16.03
CA ARG A 150 15.87 -14.56 14.75
C ARG A 150 14.95 -13.51 14.12
N TYR A 151 13.65 -13.51 14.47
CA TYR A 151 12.72 -12.46 14.02
C TYR A 151 13.12 -11.04 14.46
N PHE A 152 13.87 -10.87 15.56
CA PHE A 152 14.29 -9.55 16.03
C PHE A 152 15.38 -8.90 15.15
N ASN A 153 16.09 -9.71 14.36
CA ASN A 153 17.23 -9.24 13.56
C ASN A 153 16.85 -8.92 12.11
N TYR A 154 15.64 -9.27 11.67
CA TYR A 154 15.26 -9.12 10.27
C TYR A 154 14.27 -7.97 10.09
N PRO A 155 14.63 -6.96 9.28
CA PRO A 155 13.66 -5.99 8.80
C PRO A 155 12.61 -6.71 7.95
N LEU A 156 11.42 -6.11 7.90
CA LEU A 156 10.29 -6.62 7.15
C LEU A 156 10.40 -6.14 5.70
N LYS A 157 9.77 -6.86 4.78
CA LYS A 157 9.56 -6.36 3.42
C LYS A 157 8.24 -5.60 3.40
#